data_AF-A0A383BCR0-F1
#
_entry.id   AF-A0A383BCR0-F1
#
_cell.length_a   1.000
_cell.length_b   1.000
_cell.length_c   1.000
_cell.angle_alpha   90.00
_cell.angle_beta   90.00
_cell.angle_gamma   90.00
#
_symmetry.space_group_name_H-M   'P 1'
#
loop_
_entity.id
_entity.type
_entity.pdbx_description
1 polymer ?
#
loop_
_entity_poly.entity_id
_entity_poly.type
_entity_poly.pdbx_seq_one_letter_code
_entity_poly.pdbx_strand_id
1 'polypeptide(L)'
;MGVRHACISPGARNSSLTYAFTEKSKITCYSHVDERSSAFFGLGLAKSTQKPVVLISTSGTAPANFYPAVIEASLSRVPLIILSADRPNYLVGTGANQTIDQQNLYGIHVRYFADVG
;
A
#
# COMPACT_ATOMS: atom_id res chain seq x y z
N MET A 1 7.71 -9.72 13.15
CA MET A 1 8.05 -8.98 11.92
C MET A 1 8.80 -7.71 12.27
N GLY A 2 9.89 -7.39 11.55
CA GLY A 2 10.80 -6.27 11.82
C GLY A 2 10.39 -4.94 11.17
N VAL A 3 9.09 -4.73 10.93
CA VAL A 3 8.58 -3.47 10.36
C VAL A 3 8.87 -2.32 11.32
N ARG A 4 9.41 -1.24 10.76
CA ARG A 4 9.73 -0.01 11.49
C ARG A 4 9.23 1.24 10.79
N HIS A 5 8.85 1.14 9.52
CA HIS A 5 8.46 2.27 8.70
C HIS A 5 7.18 1.99 7.91
N ALA A 6 6.35 3.01 7.78
CA ALA A 6 5.15 3.01 6.95
C ALA A 6 5.05 4.31 6.15
N CYS A 7 4.78 4.21 4.85
CA CYS A 7 4.48 5.32 3.96
C CYS A 7 2.97 5.34 3.74
N ILE A 8 2.33 6.45 4.09
CA ILE A 8 0.88 6.58 4.12
C ILE A 8 0.49 7.67 3.12
N SER A 9 -0.35 7.30 2.15
CA SER A 9 -1.00 8.24 1.26
C SER A 9 -2.41 8.56 1.75
N PRO A 10 -2.81 9.84 1.79
CA PRO A 10 -4.02 10.28 2.47
C PRO A 10 -5.28 9.77 1.77
N GLY A 11 -6.30 9.44 2.57
CA GLY A 11 -7.63 9.08 2.05
C GLY A 11 -8.64 8.74 3.15
N ALA A 12 -9.91 8.65 2.76
CA ALA A 12 -11.00 8.37 3.68
C ALA A 12 -11.17 6.86 3.94
N ARG A 13 -10.91 6.00 2.94
CA ARG A 13 -11.14 4.56 3.08
C ARG A 13 -10.10 3.88 3.97
N ASN A 14 -8.89 4.42 4.01
CA ASN A 14 -7.78 3.92 4.83
C ASN A 14 -7.69 4.59 6.21
N SER A 15 -8.67 5.38 6.66
CA SER A 15 -8.56 6.12 7.94
C SER A 15 -8.37 5.20 9.16
N SER A 16 -8.99 4.02 9.17
CA SER A 16 -8.80 3.02 10.24
C SER A 16 -7.37 2.46 10.26
N LEU A 17 -6.78 2.18 9.09
CA LEU A 17 -5.38 1.76 8.95
C LEU A 17 -4.45 2.88 9.39
N THR A 18 -4.65 4.10 8.89
CA THR A 18 -3.84 5.27 9.25
C THR A 18 -3.84 5.48 10.76
N TYR A 19 -5.02 5.48 11.40
CA TYR A 19 -5.13 5.61 12.85
C TYR A 19 -4.40 4.49 13.61
N ALA A 20 -4.52 3.24 13.17
CA ALA A 20 -3.83 2.11 13.79
C ALA A 20 -2.30 2.24 13.72
N PHE A 21 -1.78 2.75 12.61
CA PHE A 21 -0.34 2.96 12.43
C PHE A 21 0.18 4.20 13.18
N THR A 22 -0.56 5.31 13.20
CA THR A 22 -0.07 6.54 13.83
C THR A 22 -0.20 6.52 15.35
N GLU A 23 -1.26 5.92 15.89
CA GLU A 23 -1.58 6.00 17.33
C GLU A 23 -1.07 4.80 18.13
N LYS A 24 -1.18 3.59 17.57
CA LYS A 24 -1.00 2.33 18.32
C LYS A 24 0.32 1.63 18.03
N SER A 25 1.14 2.15 17.13
CA SER A 25 2.32 1.45 16.66
C SER A 25 3.62 2.18 17.01
N LYS A 26 4.71 1.42 17.22
CA LYS A 26 6.07 1.97 17.30
C LYS A 26 6.70 2.14 15.91
N ILE A 27 5.88 2.38 14.88
CA ILE A 27 6.29 2.48 13.48
C ILE A 27 6.38 3.96 13.10
N THR A 28 7.51 4.36 12.51
CA THR A 28 7.66 5.72 11.98
C THR A 28 6.83 5.85 10.71
N CYS A 29 5.89 6.79 10.73
CA CYS A 29 4.96 7.02 9.62
C CYS A 29 5.37 8.25 8.81
N TYR A 30 5.38 8.10 7.49
CA TYR A 30 5.69 9.17 6.52
C TYR A 30 4.46 9.46 5.68
N SER A 31 4.03 10.71 5.63
CA SER A 31 2.89 11.13 4.81
C SER A 31 3.35 11.58 3.44
N HIS A 32 2.78 11.01 2.38
CA HIS A 32 3.09 11.37 1.00
C HIS A 32 1.80 11.55 0.20
N VAL A 33 1.63 12.74 -0.39
CA VAL A 33 0.42 13.07 -1.17
C VAL A 33 0.34 12.26 -2.46
N ASP A 34 1.47 12.07 -3.15
CA ASP A 34 1.55 11.29 -4.38
C ASP A 34 1.92 9.83 -4.07
N GLU A 35 1.04 8.89 -4.41
CA GLU A 35 1.20 7.46 -4.11
C GLU A 35 2.41 6.84 -4.80
N ARG A 36 2.70 7.24 -6.05
CA ARG A 36 3.83 6.69 -6.80
C ARG A 36 5.14 7.07 -6.12
N SER A 37 5.25 8.33 -5.72
CA SER A 37 6.40 8.88 -5.00
C SER A 37 6.52 8.25 -3.61
N SER A 38 5.38 8.07 -2.90
CA SER A 38 5.29 7.33 -1.64
C SER A 38 5.89 5.93 -1.75
N ALA A 39 5.54 5.20 -2.81
CA ALA A 39 6.02 3.85 -3.04
C ALA A 39 7.51 3.78 -3.35
N PHE A 40 8.05 4.69 -4.16
CA PHE A 40 9.49 4.78 -4.41
C PHE A 40 10.27 5.21 -3.17
N PHE A 41 9.72 6.10 -2.34
CA PHE A 41 10.32 6.45 -1.05
C PHE A 41 10.39 5.21 -0.14
N GLY A 42 9.29 4.47 -0.01
CA GLY A 42 9.25 3.23 0.78
C GLY A 42 10.20 2.15 0.24
N LEU A 43 10.31 2.01 -1.09
CA LEU A 43 11.29 1.15 -1.74
C LEU A 43 12.73 1.53 -1.35
N GLY A 44 13.07 2.81 -1.44
CA GLY A 44 14.40 3.32 -1.07
C GLY A 44 14.71 3.06 0.41
N LEU A 45 13.72 3.26 1.28
CA LEU A 45 13.82 3.01 2.71
C LEU A 45 14.00 1.51 3.02
N ALA A 46 13.29 0.63 2.32
CA ALA A 46 13.46 -0.81 2.45
C ALA A 46 14.84 -1.27 1.96
N LYS A 47 15.34 -0.69 0.85
CA LYS A 47 16.70 -0.94 0.32
C LYS A 47 17.77 -0.50 1.32
N SER A 48 17.65 0.68 1.94
CA SER A 48 18.68 1.20 2.86
C SER A 48 18.69 0.48 4.21
N THR A 49 17.51 0.19 4.75
CA THR A 49 17.38 -0.41 6.09
C THR A 49 17.47 -1.94 6.08
N GLN A 50 17.29 -2.57 4.92
CA GLN A 50 17.13 -4.02 4.78
C GLN A 50 15.99 -4.56 5.68
N LYS A 51 14.96 -3.73 5.91
CA LYS A 51 13.76 -4.08 6.68
C LYS A 51 12.51 -3.92 5.82
N PRO A 52 11.44 -4.70 6.07
CA PRO A 52 10.17 -4.50 5.39
C PRO A 52 9.57 -3.12 5.67
N VAL A 53 9.06 -2.48 4.61
CA VAL A 53 8.35 -1.19 4.69
C VAL A 53 6.91 -1.38 4.24
N VAL A 54 5.99 -0.74 4.97
CA VAL A 54 4.55 -0.78 4.66
C VAL A 54 4.18 0.42 3.77
N LEU A 55 3.40 0.17 2.72
CA LEU A 55 2.75 1.21 1.90
C LEU A 55 1.25 1.15 2.16
N ILE A 56 0.64 2.30 2.46
CA ILE A 56 -0.79 2.40 2.77
C ILE A 56 -1.44 3.40 1.81
N SER A 57 -2.54 3.00 1.17
CA SER A 57 -3.36 3.89 0.34
C SER A 57 -4.85 3.63 0.53
N THR A 58 -5.67 4.57 0.08
CA THR A 58 -7.12 4.43 -0.07
C THR A 58 -7.46 3.57 -1.29
N SER A 59 -8.76 3.40 -1.60
CA SER A 59 -9.24 2.67 -2.77
C SER A 59 -9.05 3.42 -4.09
N GLY A 60 -9.27 2.74 -5.21
CA GLY A 60 -9.30 3.33 -6.55
C GLY A 60 -7.93 3.33 -7.22
N THR A 61 -7.56 4.43 -7.87
CA THR A 61 -6.27 4.52 -8.60
C THR A 61 -5.05 4.60 -7.67
N ALA A 62 -5.25 4.91 -6.39
CA ALA A 62 -4.18 5.06 -5.41
C ALA A 62 -3.27 3.81 -5.32
N PRO A 63 -3.78 2.57 -5.13
CA PRO A 63 -2.94 1.38 -5.16
C PRO A 63 -2.34 1.10 -6.55
N ALA A 64 -2.99 1.48 -7.65
CA ALA A 64 -2.42 1.31 -8.99
C ALA A 64 -1.15 2.18 -9.19
N ASN A 65 -1.09 3.36 -8.56
CA ASN A 65 0.10 4.21 -8.58
C ASN A 65 1.32 3.58 -7.87
N PHE A 66 1.14 2.57 -7.02
CA PHE A 66 2.26 1.83 -6.43
C PHE A 66 2.95 0.90 -7.43
N TYR A 67 2.28 0.50 -8.51
CA TYR A 67 2.71 -0.59 -9.39
C TYR A 67 4.15 -0.44 -9.91
N PRO A 68 4.64 0.75 -10.34
CA PRO A 68 6.03 0.91 -10.76
C PRO A 68 7.05 0.49 -9.68
N ALA A 69 6.81 0.86 -8.42
CA ALA A 69 7.67 0.48 -7.31
C ALA A 69 7.51 -1.00 -6.91
N VAL A 70 6.32 -1.59 -7.11
CA VAL A 70 6.08 -3.04 -6.89
C VAL A 70 6.87 -3.88 -7.89
N ILE A 71 6.89 -3.50 -9.17
CA ILE A 71 7.68 -4.18 -10.20
C ILE A 71 9.17 -4.12 -9.82
N GLU A 72 9.67 -2.94 -9.47
CA GLU A 72 11.06 -2.75 -9.06
C GLU A 72 11.39 -3.56 -7.79
N ALA A 73 10.51 -3.56 -6.79
CA ALA A 73 10.68 -4.36 -5.57
C ALA A 73 10.73 -5.87 -5.87
N SER A 74 9.89 -6.34 -6.80
CA SER A 74 9.88 -7.73 -7.25
C SER A 74 11.21 -8.13 -7.88
N LEU A 75 11.72 -7.32 -8.81
CA LEU A 75 12.98 -7.58 -9.52
C LEU A 75 14.19 -7.51 -8.58
N SER A 76 14.20 -6.53 -7.68
CA SER A 76 15.30 -6.28 -6.74
C SER A 76 15.19 -7.06 -5.42
N ARG A 77 14.14 -7.88 -5.25
CA ARG A 77 13.85 -8.66 -4.03
C ARG A 77 13.76 -7.81 -2.76
N VAL A 78 13.19 -6.62 -2.88
CA VAL A 78 13.02 -5.68 -1.76
C VAL A 78 11.70 -5.95 -1.04
N PRO A 79 11.71 -6.09 0.30
CA PRO A 79 10.50 -6.42 1.04
C PRO A 79 9.58 -5.19 1.19
N LEU A 80 8.54 -5.13 0.37
CA LEU A 80 7.43 -4.19 0.54
C LEU A 80 6.16 -4.93 0.95
N ILE A 81 5.39 -4.32 1.84
CA ILE A 81 4.06 -4.77 2.27
C ILE A 81 3.07 -3.70 1.84
N ILE A 82 2.06 -4.07 1.06
CA ILE A 82 1.06 -3.11 0.56
C ILE A 82 -0.24 -3.36 1.29
N LEU A 83 -0.80 -2.31 1.88
CA LEU A 83 -2.11 -2.29 2.52
C LEU A 83 -2.99 -1.28 1.78
N SER A 84 -3.70 -1.74 0.76
CA SER A 84 -4.69 -0.94 0.02
C SER A 84 -6.06 -1.11 0.67
N ALA A 85 -6.63 -0.03 1.18
CA ALA A 85 -8.01 -0.08 1.65
C ALA A 85 -8.96 -0.19 0.43
N ASP A 86 -10.05 -0.93 0.56
CA ASP A 86 -11.00 -1.14 -0.53
C ASP A 86 -12.45 -0.85 -0.13
N ARG A 87 -13.32 -0.79 -1.14
CA ARG A 87 -14.77 -0.82 -1.00
C ARG A 87 -15.23 -2.28 -0.92
N PRO A 88 -16.35 -2.56 -0.21
CA PRO A 88 -16.93 -3.89 -0.21
C PRO A 88 -17.16 -4.43 -1.64
N ASN A 89 -16.88 -5.72 -1.84
CA ASN A 89 -16.93 -6.37 -3.16
C ASN A 89 -18.28 -6.19 -3.89
N TYR A 90 -19.40 -6.08 -3.17
CA TYR A 90 -20.72 -5.86 -3.79
C TYR A 90 -20.89 -4.47 -4.46
N LEU A 91 -19.95 -3.54 -4.26
CA LEU A 91 -19.94 -2.24 -4.93
C LEU A 91 -19.14 -2.23 -6.24
N VAL A 92 -18.31 -3.25 -6.49
CA VAL A 92 -17.51 -3.34 -7.71
C VAL A 92 -18.44 -3.49 -8.93
N GLY A 93 -18.19 -2.71 -9.99
CA GLY A 93 -18.99 -2.73 -11.21
C GLY A 93 -20.34 -2.01 -11.13
N THR A 94 -20.68 -1.39 -10.00
CA THR A 94 -21.97 -0.68 -9.80
C THR A 94 -21.93 0.80 -10.15
N GLY A 95 -20.77 1.33 -10.52
CA GLY A 95 -20.55 2.78 -10.69
C GLY A 95 -20.25 3.53 -9.38
N ALA A 96 -20.05 2.80 -8.28
CA ALA A 96 -19.69 3.40 -6.99
C ALA A 96 -18.37 4.21 -7.07
N ASN A 97 -18.39 5.42 -6.51
CA ASN A 97 -17.25 6.33 -6.57
C ASN A 97 -15.98 5.74 -5.92
N GLN A 98 -14.83 5.93 -6.59
CA GLN A 98 -13.52 5.40 -6.20
C GLN A 98 -13.51 3.90 -5.92
N THR A 99 -14.19 3.13 -6.77
CA THR A 99 -14.23 1.66 -6.74
C THR A 99 -13.67 1.13 -8.05
N ILE A 100 -12.67 0.25 -7.97
CA ILE A 100 -12.13 -0.50 -9.10
C ILE A 100 -12.02 -1.97 -8.67
N ASP A 101 -11.76 -2.87 -9.61
CA ASP A 101 -11.32 -4.22 -9.26
C ASP A 101 -9.85 -4.15 -8.78
N GLN A 102 -9.64 -4.26 -7.47
CA GLN A 102 -8.30 -4.31 -6.87
C GLN A 102 -7.81 -5.77 -6.67
N GLN A 103 -8.61 -6.77 -7.03
CA GLN A 103 -8.23 -8.17 -6.88
C GLN A 103 -7.03 -8.48 -7.75
N ASN A 104 -5.97 -9.02 -7.15
CA ASN A 104 -4.73 -9.36 -7.84
C ASN A 104 -4.15 -8.20 -8.69
N LEU A 105 -4.36 -6.94 -8.28
CA LEU A 105 -3.96 -5.73 -9.03
C LEU A 105 -2.50 -5.76 -9.53
N TYR A 106 -1.61 -6.39 -8.75
CA TYR A 106 -0.17 -6.48 -9.05
C TYR A 106 0.27 -7.80 -9.70
N GLY A 107 -0.65 -8.75 -9.90
CA GLY A 107 -0.42 -10.03 -10.56
C GLY A 107 0.85 -10.76 -10.09
N ILE A 108 1.69 -11.13 -11.05
CA ILE A 108 2.94 -11.88 -10.81
C ILE A 108 4.03 -11.09 -10.08
N HIS A 109 3.85 -9.78 -9.87
CA HIS A 109 4.86 -8.93 -9.25
C HIS A 109 4.82 -8.98 -7.72
N VAL A 110 3.77 -9.55 -7.12
CA VAL A 110 3.74 -9.81 -5.67
C VAL A 110 4.11 -11.25 -5.35
N ARG A 111 4.61 -11.47 -4.13
CA ARG A 111 4.94 -12.82 -3.62
C ARG A 111 3.78 -13.48 -2.88
N TYR A 112 2.85 -12.66 -2.41
CA TYR A 112 1.66 -13.09 -1.69
C TYR A 112 0.57 -12.03 -1.86
N PHE A 113 -0.66 -12.50 -2.03
CA PHE A 113 -1.86 -11.67 -2.09
C PHE A 113 -2.89 -12.27 -1.14
N ALA A 114 -3.58 -11.42 -0.39
CA ALA A 114 -4.71 -11.80 0.43
C ALA A 114 -5.73 -10.65 0.47
N ASP A 115 -6.99 -11.01 0.27
CA ASP A 115 -8.14 -10.17 0.58
C ASP A 115 -8.63 -10.51 1.99
N VAL A 116 -8.89 -9.48 2.80
CA VAL A 116 -9.30 -9.61 4.20
C VAL A 116 -10.78 -9.29 4.44
N GLY A 117 -11.53 -8.91 3.40
CA GLY A 117 -13.00 -8.76 3.44
C GLY A 117 -13.54 -7.36 3.12
#